data_AF-A0A1W2EBF3-F1
#
_entry.id   AF-A0A1W2EBF3-F1
#
_cell.length_a   1.000
_cell.length_b   1.000
_cell.length_c   1.000
_cell.angle_alpha   90.00
_cell.angle_beta   90.00
_cell.angle_gamma   90.00
#
_symmetry.space_group_name_H-M   'P 1'
#
loop_
_entity.id
_entity.type
_entity.pdbx_description
1 polymer ?
#
loop_
_entity_poly.entity_id
_entity_poly.type
_entity_poly.pdbx_seq_one_letter_code
_entity_poly.pdbx_strand_id
1 'polypeptide(L)'
;MEKATGVTAGTMSGVYSPVPELNELAELQKQVGAEYLSRCFEPLPEYDDKMSFEAVDLTDPDFLSRVVVFAMANGSGSHYGFWRVDDREDLATLPVVAFGDEGGDHVVARNLPELFQLLTSDVDPIIGHDEVSYERYEDAEPSGGHEVFVDWVRTRFGLEPTTDPGAIVAAAQREYGAHFHAWIRPFMERLGYC
;
A
#
# COMPACT_ATOMS: atom_id res chain seq x y z
N MET A 1 42.24 22.41 -20.53
CA MET A 1 42.01 21.75 -19.23
C MET A 1 40.64 21.12 -19.33
N GLU A 2 40.62 19.81 -19.59
CA GLU A 2 39.42 19.00 -19.83
C GLU A 2 39.02 18.28 -18.52
N LYS A 3 37.69 18.27 -18.30
CA LYS A 3 36.82 17.41 -17.47
C LYS A 3 37.43 16.47 -16.41
N ALA A 4 36.77 16.45 -15.25
CA ALA A 4 35.98 15.27 -14.85
C ALA A 4 34.91 15.65 -13.81
N THR A 5 33.66 15.58 -14.25
CA THR A 5 32.43 15.46 -13.48
C THR A 5 32.42 14.13 -12.72
N GLY A 6 32.26 14.18 -11.40
CA GLY A 6 31.88 13.03 -10.59
C GLY A 6 30.37 13.04 -10.37
N VAL A 7 29.62 12.36 -11.24
CA VAL A 7 28.28 11.87 -10.90
C VAL A 7 28.48 10.49 -10.32
N THR A 8 28.27 10.34 -9.02
CA THR A 8 28.08 9.04 -8.40
C THR A 8 26.67 8.58 -8.74
N ALA A 9 26.55 7.80 -9.81
CA ALA A 9 25.42 6.90 -9.98
C ALA A 9 25.50 5.87 -8.84
N GLY A 10 24.62 6.00 -7.85
CA GLY A 10 24.44 4.99 -6.83
C GLY A 10 23.74 3.78 -7.46
N THR A 11 24.50 2.76 -7.80
CA THR A 11 23.96 1.43 -8.04
C THR A 11 23.42 0.89 -6.72
N MET A 12 22.11 0.82 -6.57
CA MET A 12 21.48 -0.18 -5.70
C MET A 12 20.55 -1.03 -6.54
N SER A 13 21.11 -2.08 -7.18
CA SER A 13 20.32 -3.26 -7.51
C SER A 13 20.12 -4.05 -6.20
N GLY A 14 19.38 -3.44 -5.28
CA GLY A 14 18.92 -4.08 -4.06
C GLY A 14 17.49 -4.57 -4.29
N VAL A 15 17.21 -5.80 -3.86
CA VAL A 15 15.85 -6.30 -3.75
C VAL A 15 15.16 -5.45 -2.68
N TYR A 16 14.08 -4.76 -3.04
CA TYR A 16 13.31 -3.90 -2.13
C TYR A 16 12.57 -4.73 -1.09
N SER A 17 11.92 -5.81 -1.51
CA SER A 17 11.02 -6.61 -0.69
C SER A 17 11.25 -8.11 -0.93
N PRO A 18 10.98 -9.00 0.05
CA PRO A 18 10.88 -10.43 -0.21
C PRO A 18 9.72 -10.79 -1.17
N VAL A 19 8.81 -9.86 -1.45
CA VAL A 19 7.67 -10.07 -2.36
C VAL A 19 8.05 -9.69 -3.79
N PRO A 20 8.14 -10.65 -4.73
CA PRO A 20 8.59 -10.39 -6.11
C PRO A 20 7.79 -9.29 -6.80
N GLU A 21 6.48 -9.29 -6.63
CA GLU A 21 5.56 -8.33 -7.24
C GLU A 21 5.84 -6.87 -6.83
N LEU A 22 6.26 -6.63 -5.58
CA LEU A 22 6.64 -5.28 -5.13
C LEU A 22 7.95 -4.82 -5.77
N ASN A 23 8.88 -5.75 -6.02
CA ASN A 23 10.11 -5.43 -6.77
C ASN A 23 9.81 -5.16 -8.25
N GLU A 24 8.92 -5.93 -8.87
CA GLU A 24 8.47 -5.68 -10.24
C GLU A 24 7.84 -4.29 -10.38
N LEU A 25 6.99 -3.90 -9.42
CA LEU A 25 6.39 -2.57 -9.38
C LEU A 25 7.43 -1.46 -9.18
N ALA A 26 8.42 -1.68 -8.31
CA ALA A 26 9.52 -0.74 -8.11
C ALA A 26 10.36 -0.55 -9.39
N GLU A 27 10.60 -1.62 -10.17
CA GLU A 27 11.25 -1.51 -11.48
C GLU A 27 10.38 -0.79 -12.51
N LEU A 28 9.06 -0.98 -12.47
CA LEU A 28 8.13 -0.24 -13.32
C LEU A 28 8.16 1.27 -13.01
N GLN A 29 8.20 1.64 -11.73
CA GLN A 29 8.30 3.04 -11.30
C GLN A 29 9.61 3.68 -11.79
N LYS A 30 10.73 2.94 -11.76
CA LYS A 30 12.01 3.41 -12.30
C LYS A 30 11.95 3.68 -13.81
N GLN A 31 11.17 2.91 -14.57
CA GLN A 31 11.03 3.11 -16.01
C GLN A 31 10.22 4.36 -16.36
N VAL A 32 9.19 4.64 -15.58
CA VAL A 32 8.35 5.84 -15.72
C VAL A 32 9.06 7.11 -15.23
N GLY A 33 9.97 6.99 -14.26
CA GLY A 33 10.83 8.08 -13.82
C GLY A 33 10.16 8.95 -12.76
N ALA A 34 10.02 10.26 -13.04
CA ALA A 34 9.51 11.24 -12.08
C ALA A 34 7.99 11.29 -11.98
N GLU A 35 7.28 10.61 -12.87
CA GLU A 35 5.82 10.49 -12.85
C GLU A 35 5.39 9.34 -11.93
N TYR A 36 4.22 9.45 -11.30
CA TYR A 36 3.67 8.36 -10.49
C TYR A 36 3.00 7.28 -11.36
N LEU A 37 3.09 6.03 -10.94
CA LEU A 37 2.25 4.94 -11.48
C LEU A 37 0.81 5.04 -10.98
N SER A 38 0.64 5.45 -9.73
CA SER A 38 -0.64 5.72 -9.09
C SER A 38 -0.42 6.71 -7.95
N ARG A 39 -1.33 7.67 -7.74
CA ARG A 39 -1.24 8.65 -6.64
C ARG A 39 -1.30 7.98 -5.27
N CYS A 40 -2.04 6.88 -5.20
CA CYS A 40 -2.27 6.16 -3.96
C CYS A 40 -1.23 5.08 -3.66
N PHE A 41 0.00 5.19 -4.16
CA PHE A 41 1.06 4.24 -3.85
C PHE A 41 2.46 4.87 -3.98
N GLU A 42 3.22 4.82 -2.89
CA GLU A 42 4.66 5.11 -2.92
C GLU A 42 5.43 4.05 -2.11
N PRO A 43 6.47 3.41 -2.66
CA PRO A 43 7.32 2.50 -1.88
C PRO A 43 7.96 3.24 -0.70
N LEU A 44 8.02 2.58 0.46
CA LEU A 44 8.77 3.11 1.59
C LEU A 44 10.28 3.15 1.29
N PRO A 45 11.05 4.06 1.92
CA PRO A 45 12.50 4.05 1.83
C PRO A 45 13.12 2.73 2.29
N GLU A 46 12.54 2.12 3.33
CA GLU A 46 12.92 0.81 3.86
C GLU A 46 11.68 -0.09 3.96
N TYR A 47 11.81 -1.34 3.54
CA TYR A 47 10.73 -2.31 3.64
C TYR A 47 10.49 -2.68 5.10
N ASP A 48 9.21 -2.72 5.49
CA ASP A 48 8.76 -2.98 6.85
C ASP A 48 9.20 -1.93 7.90
N ASP A 49 9.40 -0.69 7.46
CA ASP A 49 9.63 0.44 8.37
C ASP A 49 8.40 0.67 9.27
N LYS A 50 8.62 0.59 10.59
CA LYS A 50 7.60 0.72 11.65
C LYS A 50 7.56 2.11 12.30
N MET A 51 8.36 3.05 11.82
CA MET A 51 8.50 4.37 12.46
C MET A 51 7.17 5.10 12.65
N SER A 52 6.20 4.93 11.76
CA SER A 52 4.86 5.52 11.90
C SER A 52 4.07 4.97 13.10
N PHE A 53 4.22 3.68 13.40
CA PHE A 53 3.59 3.05 14.58
C PHE A 53 4.33 3.41 15.87
N GLU A 54 5.67 3.48 15.83
CA GLU A 54 6.48 3.92 16.97
C GLU A 54 6.16 5.36 17.38
N ALA A 55 5.90 6.24 16.42
CA ALA A 55 5.55 7.63 16.67
C ALA A 55 4.24 7.81 17.46
N VAL A 56 3.34 6.83 17.42
CA VAL A 56 2.05 6.82 18.14
C VAL A 56 1.99 5.79 19.26
N ASP A 57 3.15 5.25 19.68
CA ASP A 57 3.30 4.24 20.73
C ASP A 57 2.58 2.90 20.46
N LEU A 58 2.26 2.61 19.18
CA LEU A 58 1.73 1.32 18.75
C LEU A 58 2.87 0.29 18.58
N THR A 59 3.50 -0.05 19.71
CA THR A 59 4.76 -0.82 19.73
C THR A 59 4.61 -2.24 20.28
N ASP A 60 3.38 -2.72 20.45
CA ASP A 60 3.12 -4.07 20.97
C ASP A 60 3.73 -5.14 20.02
N PRO A 61 4.59 -6.06 20.52
CA PRO A 61 5.21 -7.09 19.69
C PRO A 61 4.21 -8.00 18.95
N ASP A 62 3.05 -8.27 19.52
CA ASP A 62 2.02 -9.10 18.89
C ASP A 62 1.36 -8.36 17.72
N PHE A 63 1.28 -7.03 17.78
CA PHE A 63 0.86 -6.20 16.65
C PHE A 63 1.96 -6.12 15.58
N LEU A 64 3.17 -5.74 15.98
CA LEU A 64 4.29 -5.52 15.06
C LEU A 64 4.69 -6.77 14.29
N SER A 65 4.58 -7.96 14.91
CA SER A 65 4.86 -9.24 14.24
C SER A 65 3.79 -9.65 13.22
N ARG A 66 2.59 -9.05 13.27
CA ARG A 66 1.44 -9.42 12.44
C ARG A 66 1.18 -8.45 11.29
N VAL A 67 1.77 -7.26 11.29
CA VAL A 67 1.68 -6.31 10.19
C VAL A 67 3.04 -6.24 9.51
N VAL A 68 3.07 -6.18 8.18
CA VAL A 68 4.30 -5.94 7.40
C VAL A 68 4.07 -4.74 6.49
N VAL A 69 4.65 -3.58 6.79
CA VAL A 69 4.38 -2.32 6.06
C VAL A 69 5.23 -2.27 4.80
N PHE A 70 4.66 -1.84 3.68
CA PHE A 70 5.40 -1.87 2.41
C PHE A 70 5.17 -0.68 1.49
N ALA A 71 4.25 0.22 1.79
CA ALA A 71 4.03 1.42 0.98
C ALA A 71 3.31 2.51 1.78
N MET A 72 3.49 3.76 1.36
CA MET A 72 2.56 4.83 1.69
C MET A 72 1.31 4.70 0.81
N ALA A 73 0.15 4.94 1.43
CA ALA A 73 -1.15 4.90 0.78
C ALA A 73 -1.58 6.29 0.25
N ASN A 74 -1.06 7.36 0.84
CA ASN A 74 -1.27 8.74 0.41
C ASN A 74 -0.11 9.63 0.85
N GLY A 75 -0.11 10.90 0.43
CA GLY A 75 0.93 11.87 0.77
C GLY A 75 0.87 12.46 2.18
N SER A 76 -0.13 12.11 3.00
CA SER A 76 -0.31 12.67 4.35
C SER A 76 0.20 11.77 5.49
N GLY A 77 0.64 10.55 5.15
CA GLY A 77 1.25 9.61 6.10
C GLY A 77 0.42 8.37 6.37
N SER A 78 -0.56 8.06 5.53
CA SER A 78 -1.22 6.76 5.54
C SER A 78 -0.34 5.67 4.92
N HIS A 79 -0.51 4.42 5.34
CA HIS A 79 0.35 3.30 4.93
C HIS A 79 -0.45 2.05 4.56
N TYR A 80 0.07 1.26 3.63
CA TYR A 80 -0.36 -0.12 3.41
C TYR A 80 0.57 -1.11 4.09
N GLY A 81 -0.02 -2.20 4.58
CA GLY A 81 0.73 -3.35 5.07
C GLY A 81 0.02 -4.67 4.80
N PHE A 82 0.79 -5.76 4.77
CA PHE A 82 0.23 -7.10 4.83
C PHE A 82 -0.19 -7.40 6.25
N TRP A 83 -1.39 -7.92 6.43
CA TRP A 83 -1.83 -8.47 7.70
C TRP A 83 -1.65 -9.99 7.71
N ARG A 84 -0.75 -10.50 8.55
CA ARG A 84 -0.53 -11.93 8.80
C ARG A 84 -1.67 -12.53 9.61
N VAL A 85 -2.83 -12.64 8.96
CA VAL A 85 -4.05 -13.23 9.51
C VAL A 85 -3.85 -14.70 9.93
N ASP A 86 -2.94 -15.41 9.26
CA ASP A 86 -2.56 -16.80 9.50
C ASP A 86 -1.07 -17.03 9.19
N ASP A 87 -0.64 -18.31 9.11
CA ASP A 87 0.77 -18.72 9.00
C ASP A 87 1.27 -18.92 7.56
N ARG A 88 0.50 -18.50 6.54
CA ARG A 88 0.95 -18.55 5.15
C ARG A 88 2.24 -17.76 4.92
N GLU A 89 3.18 -18.39 4.24
CA GLU A 89 4.49 -17.80 3.95
C GLU A 89 4.43 -16.79 2.80
N ASP A 90 3.55 -17.01 1.82
CA ASP A 90 3.40 -16.14 0.66
C ASP A 90 2.64 -14.86 1.02
N LEU A 91 3.41 -13.79 1.24
CA LEU A 91 2.89 -12.47 1.59
C LEU A 91 2.01 -11.87 0.51
N ALA A 92 2.26 -12.14 -0.78
CA ALA A 92 1.45 -11.58 -1.86
C ALA A 92 0.00 -12.06 -1.79
N THR A 93 -0.24 -13.16 -1.10
CA THR A 93 -1.58 -13.70 -0.91
C THR A 93 -2.28 -13.10 0.33
N LEU A 94 -1.55 -12.50 1.28
CA LEU A 94 -2.08 -11.93 2.53
C LEU A 94 -3.05 -10.77 2.31
N PRO A 95 -4.08 -10.59 3.17
CA PRO A 95 -4.91 -9.39 3.14
C PRO A 95 -4.05 -8.15 3.31
N VAL A 96 -4.38 -7.12 2.55
CA VAL A 96 -3.73 -5.81 2.67
C VAL A 96 -4.61 -4.92 3.52
N VAL A 97 -4.00 -4.29 4.51
CA VAL A 97 -4.60 -3.32 5.40
C VAL A 97 -4.05 -1.93 5.11
N ALA A 98 -4.90 -0.92 5.28
CA ALA A 98 -4.53 0.49 5.19
C ALA A 98 -4.69 1.12 6.58
N PHE A 99 -3.64 1.82 7.01
CA PHE A 99 -3.61 2.61 8.23
C PHE A 99 -3.63 4.09 7.87
N GLY A 100 -4.67 4.78 8.32
CA GLY A 100 -4.90 6.19 8.12
C GLY A 100 -4.09 7.04 9.09
N ASP A 101 -3.56 8.16 8.62
CA ASP A 101 -2.97 9.22 9.45
C ASP A 101 -4.03 9.96 10.28
N GLU A 102 -5.32 9.78 9.97
CA GLU A 102 -6.47 10.19 10.78
C GLU A 102 -6.94 9.08 11.75
N GLY A 103 -6.23 7.95 11.83
CA GLY A 103 -6.50 6.88 12.80
C GLY A 103 -7.51 5.81 12.35
N GLY A 104 -7.83 5.73 11.06
CA GLY A 104 -8.57 4.60 10.49
C GLY A 104 -7.70 3.37 10.26
N ASP A 105 -8.29 2.17 10.37
CA ASP A 105 -7.60 0.90 10.11
C ASP A 105 -8.54 -0.07 9.39
N HIS A 106 -8.24 -0.37 8.12
CA HIS A 106 -9.17 -1.08 7.25
C HIS A 106 -8.49 -2.16 6.42
N VAL A 107 -9.16 -3.30 6.21
CA VAL A 107 -8.73 -4.26 5.17
C VAL A 107 -9.22 -3.72 3.82
N VAL A 108 -8.30 -3.44 2.90
CA VAL A 108 -8.60 -2.80 1.61
C VAL A 108 -8.55 -3.75 0.41
N ALA A 109 -7.84 -4.88 0.54
CA ALA A 109 -7.75 -5.91 -0.48
C ALA A 109 -7.53 -7.29 0.14
N ARG A 110 -7.98 -8.35 -0.51
CA ARG A 110 -7.81 -9.73 0.00
C ARG A 110 -6.41 -10.29 -0.24
N ASN A 111 -5.67 -9.68 -1.14
CA ASN A 111 -4.32 -10.05 -1.56
C ASN A 111 -3.67 -8.87 -2.29
N LEU A 112 -2.37 -8.99 -2.58
CA LEU A 112 -1.60 -7.96 -3.28
C LEU A 112 -2.08 -7.71 -4.72
N PRO A 113 -2.43 -8.72 -5.55
CA PRO A 113 -3.04 -8.46 -6.86
C PRO A 113 -4.31 -7.62 -6.81
N GLU A 114 -5.18 -7.84 -5.82
CA GLU A 114 -6.37 -7.00 -5.62
C GLU A 114 -6.03 -5.58 -5.19
N LEU A 115 -4.97 -5.38 -4.40
CA LEU A 115 -4.47 -4.03 -4.13
C LEU A 115 -4.01 -3.37 -5.45
N PHE A 116 -3.26 -4.06 -6.30
CA PHE A 116 -2.85 -3.47 -7.58
C PHE A 116 -4.05 -3.14 -8.47
N GLN A 117 -5.09 -3.97 -8.47
CA GLN A 117 -6.33 -3.65 -9.13
C GLN A 117 -6.98 -2.39 -8.52
N LEU A 118 -7.00 -2.25 -7.20
CA LEU A 118 -7.52 -1.07 -6.51
C LEU A 118 -6.74 0.20 -6.89
N LEU A 119 -5.41 0.12 -6.97
CA LEU A 119 -4.53 1.23 -7.36
C LEU A 119 -4.74 1.69 -8.82
N THR A 120 -5.39 0.88 -9.67
CA THR A 120 -5.78 1.33 -11.02
C THR A 120 -6.87 2.39 -10.98
N SER A 121 -7.47 2.65 -9.82
CA SER A 121 -8.36 3.79 -9.64
C SER A 121 -7.63 5.13 -9.65
N ASP A 122 -6.32 5.17 -9.33
CA ASP A 122 -5.49 6.39 -9.28
C ASP A 122 -6.10 7.55 -8.47
N VAL A 123 -6.63 7.17 -7.31
CA VAL A 123 -7.28 8.04 -6.34
C VAL A 123 -6.72 7.77 -4.96
N ASP A 124 -6.28 8.82 -4.29
CA ASP A 124 -5.84 8.76 -2.89
C ASP A 124 -6.97 8.25 -1.99
N PRO A 125 -6.72 7.26 -1.13
CA PRO A 125 -7.71 6.82 -0.17
C PRO A 125 -7.90 7.86 0.92
N ILE A 126 -9.16 8.07 1.31
CA ILE A 126 -9.52 8.73 2.57
C ILE A 126 -9.79 7.62 3.57
N ILE A 127 -8.93 7.49 4.58
CA ILE A 127 -8.95 6.38 5.54
C ILE A 127 -9.43 6.92 6.89
N GLY A 128 -10.74 7.03 7.03
CA GLY A 128 -11.38 7.48 8.27
C GLY A 128 -11.56 6.34 9.27
N HIS A 129 -11.99 6.68 10.49
CA HIS A 129 -12.23 5.68 11.54
C HIS A 129 -13.24 4.59 11.13
N ASP A 130 -14.34 4.99 10.48
CA ASP A 130 -15.46 4.07 10.19
C ASP A 130 -15.38 3.46 8.78
N GLU A 131 -14.71 4.13 7.85
CA GLU A 131 -14.69 3.71 6.45
C GLU A 131 -13.42 4.16 5.71
N VAL A 132 -13.20 3.52 4.56
CA VAL A 132 -12.22 3.93 3.56
C VAL A 132 -12.93 4.20 2.24
N SER A 133 -12.68 5.37 1.65
CA SER A 133 -13.29 5.79 0.39
C SER A 133 -12.25 6.25 -0.63
N TYR A 134 -12.64 6.19 -1.91
CA TYR A 134 -11.80 6.52 -3.06
C TYR A 134 -12.61 7.46 -3.95
N GLU A 135 -12.63 8.75 -3.60
CA GLU A 135 -13.39 9.77 -4.30
C GLU A 135 -12.52 10.55 -5.29
N ARG A 136 -12.84 10.44 -6.58
CA ARG A 136 -12.16 11.19 -7.63
C ARG A 136 -12.75 12.60 -7.74
N TYR A 137 -11.90 13.63 -7.62
CA TYR A 137 -12.27 15.00 -7.98
C TYR A 137 -12.50 15.11 -9.50
N GLU A 138 -13.49 15.90 -9.92
CA GLU A 138 -13.89 16.01 -11.34
C GLU A 138 -12.75 16.49 -12.27
N ASP A 139 -11.80 17.24 -11.73
CA ASP A 139 -10.63 17.81 -12.42
C ASP A 139 -9.32 17.04 -12.16
N ALA A 140 -9.38 15.89 -11.48
CA ALA A 140 -8.20 15.08 -11.20
C ALA A 140 -7.71 14.37 -12.48
N GLU A 141 -6.62 14.90 -13.04
CA GLU A 141 -5.86 14.24 -14.10
C GLU A 141 -5.23 12.93 -13.60
N PRO A 142 -5.14 11.89 -14.44
CA PRO A 142 -4.40 10.69 -14.10
C PRO A 142 -2.91 10.96 -13.90
N SER A 143 -2.27 10.12 -13.09
CA SER A 143 -0.81 10.10 -12.95
C SER A 143 -0.12 9.82 -14.29
N GLY A 144 1.02 10.47 -14.56
CA GLY A 144 1.70 10.34 -15.87
C GLY A 144 2.14 8.92 -16.24
N GLY A 145 2.35 8.04 -15.25
CA GLY A 145 2.66 6.62 -15.44
C GLY A 145 1.45 5.69 -15.41
N HIS A 146 0.24 6.22 -15.28
CA HIS A 146 -0.94 5.43 -14.95
C HIS A 146 -1.30 4.39 -16.02
N GLU A 147 -1.23 4.74 -17.30
CA GLU A 147 -1.53 3.79 -18.40
C GLU A 147 -0.55 2.62 -18.40
N VAL A 148 0.73 2.88 -18.15
CA VAL A 148 1.78 1.85 -18.03
C VAL A 148 1.48 0.90 -16.88
N PHE A 149 1.02 1.44 -15.75
CA PHE A 149 0.61 0.64 -14.60
C PHE A 149 -0.60 -0.24 -14.92
N VAL A 150 -1.65 0.31 -15.53
CA VAL A 150 -2.86 -0.44 -15.92
C VAL A 150 -2.52 -1.59 -16.87
N ASP A 151 -1.68 -1.34 -17.87
CA ASP A 151 -1.25 -2.37 -18.82
C ASP A 151 -0.42 -3.47 -18.15
N TRP A 152 0.42 -3.10 -17.18
CA TRP A 152 1.16 -4.06 -16.37
C TRP A 152 0.21 -4.93 -15.52
N VAL A 153 -0.77 -4.33 -14.83
CA VAL A 153 -1.76 -5.06 -14.03
C VAL A 153 -2.54 -6.07 -14.88
N ARG A 154 -3.00 -5.65 -16.06
CA ARG A 154 -3.68 -6.52 -17.03
C ARG A 154 -2.80 -7.67 -17.48
N THR A 155 -1.58 -7.37 -17.89
CA THR A 155 -0.67 -8.37 -18.47
C THR A 155 -0.15 -9.37 -17.44
N ARG A 156 0.18 -8.89 -16.24
CA ARG A 156 0.82 -9.69 -15.17
C ARG A 156 -0.18 -10.49 -14.35
N PHE A 157 -1.39 -9.99 -14.13
CA PHE A 157 -2.38 -10.62 -13.25
C PHE A 157 -3.69 -11.00 -13.97
N GLY A 158 -3.90 -10.56 -15.21
CA GLY A 158 -5.16 -10.77 -15.92
C GLY A 158 -6.32 -10.00 -15.30
N LEU A 159 -6.03 -8.89 -14.59
CA LEU A 159 -7.02 -8.08 -13.90
C LEU A 159 -7.33 -6.82 -14.73
N GLU A 160 -8.61 -6.56 -14.95
CA GLU A 160 -9.06 -5.31 -15.56
C GLU A 160 -9.00 -4.16 -14.54
N PRO A 161 -8.70 -2.92 -14.98
CA PRO A 161 -8.72 -1.77 -14.10
C PRO A 161 -10.11 -1.59 -13.50
N THR A 162 -10.14 -1.14 -12.25
CA THR A 162 -11.40 -0.95 -11.52
C THR A 162 -12.07 0.36 -11.91
N THR A 163 -13.39 0.31 -12.10
CA THR A 163 -14.25 1.50 -12.13
C THR A 163 -14.99 1.72 -10.81
N ASP A 164 -14.86 0.78 -9.87
CA ASP A 164 -15.51 0.78 -8.57
C ASP A 164 -14.52 0.28 -7.52
N PRO A 165 -13.60 1.14 -7.05
CA PRO A 165 -12.66 0.80 -5.99
C PRO A 165 -13.37 0.34 -4.71
N GLY A 166 -14.55 0.90 -4.42
CA GLY A 166 -15.37 0.52 -3.26
C GLY A 166 -15.82 -0.95 -3.29
N ALA A 167 -16.08 -1.53 -4.45
CA ALA A 167 -16.43 -2.95 -4.56
C ALA A 167 -15.29 -3.89 -4.13
N ILE A 168 -14.03 -3.53 -4.41
CA ILE A 168 -12.85 -4.31 -4.01
C ILE A 168 -12.71 -4.26 -2.48
N VAL A 169 -12.76 -3.06 -1.90
CA VAL A 169 -12.72 -2.86 -0.44
C VAL A 169 -13.87 -3.61 0.22
N ALA A 170 -15.10 -3.48 -0.28
CA ALA A 170 -16.26 -4.15 0.30
C ALA A 170 -16.15 -5.68 0.24
N ALA A 171 -15.50 -6.24 -0.79
CA ALA A 171 -15.21 -7.67 -0.84
C ALA A 171 -14.20 -8.08 0.24
N ALA A 172 -13.12 -7.29 0.42
CA ALA A 172 -12.13 -7.54 1.45
C ALA A 172 -12.71 -7.40 2.86
N GLN A 173 -13.48 -6.35 3.13
CA GLN A 173 -14.16 -6.10 4.41
C GLN A 173 -15.19 -7.19 4.74
N ARG A 174 -15.92 -7.69 3.74
CA ARG A 174 -16.87 -8.80 3.94
C ARG A 174 -16.17 -10.09 4.36
N GLU A 175 -14.97 -10.34 3.83
CA GLU A 175 -14.21 -11.57 4.11
C GLU A 175 -13.41 -11.48 5.41
N TYR A 176 -12.74 -10.34 5.63
CA TYR A 176 -11.74 -10.18 6.70
C TYR A 176 -12.09 -9.11 7.73
N GLY A 177 -12.99 -8.16 7.43
CA GLY A 177 -13.20 -6.96 8.24
C GLY A 177 -13.56 -7.26 9.69
N ALA A 178 -14.51 -8.16 9.94
CA ALA A 178 -14.88 -8.55 11.31
C ALA A 178 -13.73 -9.23 12.07
N HIS A 179 -12.92 -10.04 11.38
CA HIS A 179 -11.77 -10.72 11.98
C HIS A 179 -10.64 -9.73 12.28
N PHE A 180 -10.32 -8.85 11.33
CA PHE A 180 -9.32 -7.81 11.49
C PHE A 180 -9.69 -6.89 12.65
N HIS A 181 -10.92 -6.40 12.66
CA HIS A 181 -11.42 -5.53 13.70
C HIS A 181 -11.37 -6.18 15.10
N ALA A 182 -11.75 -7.46 15.21
CA ALA A 182 -11.63 -8.19 16.47
C ALA A 182 -10.17 -8.36 16.93
N TRP A 183 -9.24 -8.52 15.98
CA TRP A 183 -7.81 -8.65 16.26
C TRP A 183 -7.16 -7.32 16.65
N ILE A 184 -7.47 -6.23 15.95
CA ILE A 184 -6.77 -4.94 16.12
C ILE A 184 -7.28 -4.11 17.30
N ARG A 185 -8.57 -4.24 17.62
CA ARG A 185 -9.26 -3.45 18.66
C ARG A 185 -8.55 -3.41 20.01
N PRO A 186 -8.04 -4.52 20.58
CA PRO A 186 -7.33 -4.46 21.86
C PRO A 186 -6.03 -3.65 21.83
N PHE A 187 -5.41 -3.47 20.66
CA PHE A 187 -4.25 -2.60 20.50
C PHE A 187 -4.68 -1.12 20.47
N MET A 188 -5.74 -0.80 19.72
CA MET A 188 -6.25 0.58 19.60
C MET A 188 -6.88 1.10 20.89
N GLU A 189 -7.63 0.25 21.62
CA GLU A 189 -8.21 0.59 22.92
C GLU A 189 -7.14 0.99 23.94
N ARG A 190 -5.94 0.39 23.89
CA ARG A 190 -4.82 0.73 24.78
C ARG A 190 -4.21 2.11 24.48
N LEU A 191 -4.35 2.57 23.26
CA LEU A 191 -3.89 3.90 22.81
C LEU A 191 -4.96 4.98 23.00
N GLY A 192 -6.19 4.60 23.38
CA GLY A 192 -7.31 5.53 23.53
C GLY A 192 -7.97 5.92 22.21
N TYR A 193 -7.69 5.18 21.12
CA TYR A 193 -8.40 5.30 19.86
C TYR A 193 -9.65 4.40 19.91
N CYS A 194 -10.82 5.01 20.12
CA CYS A 194 -12.14 4.38 20.14
C CYS A 194 -13.22 5.35 19.65
#